data_AF-A0A842UD65-F1
#
_entry.id   AF-A0A842UD65-F1
#
_cell.length_a   1.000
_cell.length_b   1.000
_cell.length_c   1.000
_cell.angle_alpha   90.00
_cell.angle_beta   90.00
_cell.angle_gamma   90.00
#
_symmetry.space_group_name_H-M   'P 1'
#
loop_
_entity.id
_entity.type
_entity.pdbx_description
1 polymer ?
#
loop_
_entity_poly.entity_id
_entity_poly.type
_entity_poly.pdbx_seq_one_letter_code
_entity_poly.pdbx_strand_id
1 'polypeptide(L)'
;MVEVEIDKKNYPEKKIRAGPIAVAIWRNKTADGKRSFYSVSFEKRYMDTKTEVWKSTNSLSKTDIPQAILALQEAFKYLTLHKSAQEMIDDALEDEGAYWNRTEEPDAEETAAPDEEPCDEERDEEEE
;
A
#
# COMPACT_ATOMS: atom_id res chain seq x y z
N MET A 1 -9.08 18.45 25.61
CA MET A 1 -8.60 17.60 24.50
C MET A 1 -9.61 17.77 23.39
N VAL A 2 -9.23 18.41 22.28
CA VAL A 2 -10.13 18.60 21.13
C VAL A 2 -9.79 17.50 20.14
N GLU A 3 -10.72 16.56 19.93
CA GLU A 3 -10.61 15.57 18.86
C GLU A 3 -10.75 16.30 17.53
N VAL A 4 -9.68 16.29 16.74
CA VAL A 4 -9.70 16.77 15.37
C VAL A 4 -10.19 15.62 14.49
N GLU A 5 -11.46 15.66 14.10
CA GLU A 5 -11.98 14.79 13.05
C GLU A 5 -11.30 15.17 11.73
N ILE A 6 -10.38 14.31 11.26
CA ILE A 6 -9.78 14.45 9.94
C ILE A 6 -10.80 13.88 8.94
N ASP A 7 -11.60 14.78 8.35
CA ASP A 7 -12.36 14.49 7.14
C ASP A 7 -11.45 13.71 6.17
N LYS A 8 -11.85 12.48 5.84
CA LYS A 8 -11.07 11.58 4.98
C LYS A 8 -11.15 12.06 3.54
N LYS A 9 -10.50 13.19 3.27
CA LYS A 9 -10.45 13.83 1.97
C LYS A 9 -9.74 12.89 1.02
N ASN A 10 -10.46 12.41 0.00
CA ASN A 10 -9.88 11.52 -1.01
C ASN A 10 -8.89 12.34 -1.84
N TYR A 11 -7.60 12.17 -1.60
CA TYR A 11 -6.56 12.83 -2.37
C TYR A 11 -6.29 12.04 -3.65
N PRO A 12 -5.99 12.72 -4.78
CA PRO A 12 -5.54 12.03 -5.96
C PRO A 12 -4.23 11.30 -5.65
N GLU A 13 -4.13 10.05 -6.08
CA GLU A 13 -2.94 9.21 -5.89
C GLU A 13 -1.74 9.82 -6.62
N LYS A 14 -1.97 10.33 -7.83
CA LYS A 14 -0.96 11.02 -8.62
C LYS A 14 -1.56 12.18 -9.39
N LYS A 15 -0.83 13.30 -9.44
CA LYS A 15 -1.14 14.44 -10.31
C LYS A 15 0.02 14.70 -11.25
N ILE A 16 -0.25 14.68 -12.55
CA ILE A 16 0.69 14.91 -13.64
C ILE A 16 0.33 16.24 -14.29
N ARG A 17 1.32 17.04 -14.68
CA ARG A 17 1.11 18.34 -15.33
C ARG A 17 1.94 18.46 -16.60
N ALA A 18 1.32 18.99 -17.64
CA ALA A 18 1.96 19.37 -18.89
C ALA A 18 1.43 20.77 -19.28
N GLY A 19 2.18 21.81 -18.89
CA GLY A 19 1.76 23.20 -19.07
C GLY A 19 0.43 23.51 -18.36
N PRO A 20 -0.57 24.10 -19.04
CA PRO A 20 -1.90 24.37 -18.46
C PRO A 20 -2.73 23.12 -18.20
N ILE A 21 -2.37 21.95 -18.75
CA ILE A 21 -3.10 20.70 -18.54
C ILE A 21 -2.59 19.98 -17.28
N ALA A 22 -3.52 19.57 -16.43
CA ALA A 22 -3.26 18.68 -15.31
C ALA A 22 -4.14 17.44 -15.39
N VAL A 23 -3.55 16.26 -15.19
CA VAL A 23 -4.23 14.98 -15.11
C VAL A 23 -4.07 14.45 -13.69
N ALA A 24 -5.16 14.01 -13.07
CA ALA A 24 -5.18 13.43 -11.75
C ALA A 24 -5.71 12.00 -11.82
N ILE A 25 -5.00 11.10 -11.15
CA ILE A 25 -5.32 9.69 -11.01
C ILE A 25 -5.89 9.48 -9.62
N TRP A 26 -7.03 8.81 -9.54
CA TRP A 26 -7.78 8.59 -8.32
C TRP A 26 -7.93 7.10 -8.08
N ARG A 27 -7.75 6.66 -6.84
CA ARG A 27 -8.09 5.31 -6.40
C ARG A 27 -9.41 5.37 -5.65
N ASN A 28 -10.46 4.90 -6.29
CA ASN A 28 -11.80 4.86 -5.72
C ASN A 28 -12.10 3.45 -5.23
N LYS A 29 -13.05 3.36 -4.29
CA LYS A 29 -13.62 2.09 -3.85
C LYS A 29 -15.06 2.01 -4.32
N THR A 30 -15.50 0.80 -4.65
CA THR A 30 -16.92 0.52 -4.94
C THR A 30 -17.74 0.74 -3.68
N ALA A 31 -19.05 1.01 -3.81
CA ALA A 31 -19.94 1.21 -2.66
C ALA A 31 -19.88 0.05 -1.64
N ASP A 32 -19.71 -1.18 -2.13
CA ASP A 32 -19.56 -2.37 -1.29
C ASP A 32 -18.20 -2.50 -0.59
N GLY A 33 -17.24 -1.61 -0.87
CA GLY A 33 -15.88 -1.62 -0.31
C GLY A 33 -14.97 -2.74 -0.81
N LYS A 34 -15.52 -3.77 -1.48
CA LYS A 34 -14.81 -4.99 -1.88
C LYS A 34 -13.83 -4.84 -3.04
N ARG A 35 -14.00 -3.82 -3.89
CA ARG A 35 -13.16 -3.61 -5.07
C ARG A 35 -12.72 -2.15 -5.17
N SER A 36 -11.43 -1.95 -5.39
CA SER A 36 -10.89 -0.64 -5.74
C SER A 36 -10.67 -0.53 -7.25
N PHE A 37 -10.96 0.64 -7.81
CA PHE A 37 -10.74 0.93 -9.22
C PHE A 37 -10.10 2.30 -9.39
N TYR A 38 -9.37 2.45 -10.48
CA TYR A 38 -8.71 3.70 -10.83
C TYR A 38 -9.58 4.52 -11.77
N SER A 39 -9.68 5.82 -11.51
CA SER A 39 -10.23 6.78 -12.48
C SER A 39 -9.22 7.88 -12.78
N VAL A 40 -9.36 8.49 -13.95
CA VAL A 40 -8.49 9.58 -14.41
C VAL A 40 -9.37 10.77 -14.74
N SER A 41 -9.02 11.93 -14.20
CA SER A 41 -9.64 13.21 -14.54
C SER A 41 -8.59 14.16 -15.10
N PHE A 42 -8.97 15.04 -16.03
CA PHE A 42 -8.07 16.09 -16.49
C PHE A 42 -8.74 17.46 -16.36
N GLU A 43 -7.92 18.50 -16.20
CA GLU A 43 -8.32 19.90 -16.15
C GLU A 43 -7.32 20.75 -16.95
N LYS A 44 -7.82 21.74 -17.68
CA LYS A 44 -7.02 22.82 -18.29
C LYS A 44 -7.19 24.08 -17.47
N ARG A 45 -6.09 24.68 -17.00
CA ARG A 45 -6.11 26.01 -16.41
C ARG A 45 -5.86 27.09 -17.46
N TYR A 46 -6.64 28.16 -17.37
CA TYR A 46 -6.46 29.35 -18.18
C TYR A 46 -6.81 30.59 -17.36
N MET A 47 -6.23 31.73 -17.73
CA MET A 47 -6.61 33.01 -17.16
C MET A 47 -7.77 33.57 -17.99
N ASP A 48 -8.87 33.89 -17.33
CA ASP A 48 -9.97 34.61 -17.98
C ASP A 48 -9.53 36.06 -18.22
N THR A 49 -9.45 36.48 -19.48
CA THR A 49 -8.98 37.81 -19.86
C THR A 49 -9.95 38.93 -19.46
N LYS A 50 -11.19 38.61 -19.08
CA LYS A 50 -12.19 39.61 -18.67
C LYS A 50 -12.17 39.86 -17.17
N THR A 51 -11.93 38.81 -16.38
CA THR A 51 -12.00 38.88 -14.91
C THR A 51 -10.62 38.78 -14.26
N GLU A 52 -9.56 38.49 -15.01
CA GLU A 52 -8.20 38.23 -14.52
C GLU A 52 -8.12 37.10 -13.47
N VAL A 53 -9.09 36.19 -13.50
CA VAL A 53 -9.18 35.04 -12.58
C VAL A 53 -8.76 33.77 -13.30
N TRP A 54 -7.95 32.96 -12.63
CA TRP A 54 -7.62 31.62 -13.07
C TRP A 54 -8.84 30.70 -12.98
N LYS A 55 -9.23 30.12 -14.12
CA LYS A 55 -10.32 29.15 -14.23
C LYS A 55 -9.81 27.82 -14.73
N SER A 56 -10.58 26.77 -14.45
CA SER A 56 -10.37 25.41 -14.94
C SER A 56 -11.49 25.00 -15.88
N THR A 57 -11.17 24.28 -16.95
CA THR A 57 -12.14 23.69 -17.89
C THR A 57 -11.67 22.31 -18.34
N ASN A 58 -12.60 21.47 -18.77
CA ASN A 58 -12.28 20.17 -19.38
C ASN A 58 -12.34 20.23 -20.91
N SER A 59 -12.59 21.41 -21.47
CA SER A 59 -12.55 21.63 -22.92
C SER A 59 -11.12 21.91 -23.39
N LEU A 60 -10.70 21.20 -24.45
CA LEU A 60 -9.37 21.34 -25.03
C LEU A 60 -9.43 22.10 -26.36
N SER A 61 -8.48 22.99 -26.58
CA SER A 61 -8.23 23.64 -27.85
C SER A 61 -7.19 22.85 -28.66
N LYS A 62 -7.10 23.07 -29.97
CA LYS A 62 -6.14 22.37 -30.85
C LYS A 62 -4.69 22.43 -30.35
N THR A 63 -4.30 23.54 -29.72
CA THR A 63 -2.97 23.77 -29.15
C THR A 63 -2.68 22.93 -27.91
N ASP A 64 -3.72 22.52 -27.18
CA ASP A 64 -3.57 21.78 -25.91
C ASP A 64 -3.48 20.27 -26.14
N ILE A 65 -3.90 19.80 -27.32
CA ILE A 65 -3.95 18.37 -27.66
C ILE A 65 -2.59 17.68 -27.43
N PRO A 66 -1.44 18.21 -27.89
CA PRO A 66 -0.15 17.54 -27.68
C PRO A 66 0.21 17.42 -26.19
N GLN A 67 -0.10 18.44 -25.40
CA GLN A 67 0.16 18.43 -23.96
C GLN A 67 -0.77 17.46 -23.22
N ALA A 68 -2.02 17.39 -23.63
CA ALA A 68 -2.98 16.41 -23.10
C ALA A 68 -2.55 14.98 -23.42
N ILE A 69 -2.10 14.70 -24.66
CA ILE A 69 -1.56 13.38 -25.05
C ILE A 69 -0.38 13.01 -24.15
N LEU A 70 0.59 13.92 -23.98
CA LEU A 70 1.76 13.67 -23.14
C LEU A 70 1.37 13.34 -21.70
N ALA A 71 0.49 14.13 -21.09
CA ALA A 71 0.04 13.92 -19.72
C ALA A 71 -0.75 12.60 -19.56
N LEU A 72 -1.58 12.25 -20.54
CA LEU A 72 -2.34 11.00 -20.53
C LEU A 72 -1.46 9.77 -20.76
N GLN A 73 -0.43 9.87 -21.61
CA GLN A 73 0.56 8.82 -21.82
C GLN A 73 1.31 8.52 -20.51
N GLU A 74 1.75 9.56 -19.79
CA GLU A 74 2.41 9.38 -18.50
C GLU A 74 1.46 8.80 -17.45
N ALA A 75 0.18 9.20 -17.47
CA ALA A 75 -0.83 8.62 -16.58
C ALA A 75 -1.08 7.14 -16.88
N PHE A 76 -1.13 6.76 -18.16
CA PHE A 76 -1.26 5.37 -18.58
C PHE A 76 -0.03 4.55 -18.18
N LYS A 77 1.17 5.08 -18.39
CA LYS A 77 2.41 4.47 -17.94
C LYS A 77 2.42 4.25 -16.42
N TYR A 78 2.00 5.26 -15.65
CA TYR A 78 1.85 5.12 -14.20
C TYR A 78 0.90 3.98 -13.85
N LEU A 79 -0.31 3.97 -14.41
CA LEU A 79 -1.32 2.95 -14.12
C LEU A 79 -0.90 1.53 -14.53
N THR A 80 -0.14 1.37 -15.60
CA THR A 80 0.29 0.05 -16.07
C THR A 80 1.47 -0.48 -15.26
N LEU A 81 2.49 0.36 -15.03
CA LEU A 81 3.69 -0.06 -14.31
C LEU A 81 3.45 -0.15 -12.79
N HIS A 82 2.74 0.81 -12.18
CA HIS A 82 2.46 0.75 -10.74
C HIS A 82 1.48 -0.36 -10.37
N LYS A 83 0.53 -0.73 -11.24
CA LYS A 83 -0.31 -1.91 -10.99
C LYS A 83 0.55 -3.15 -10.86
N SER A 84 1.49 -3.36 -11.79
CA SER A 84 2.37 -4.53 -11.74
C SER A 84 3.22 -4.55 -10.47
N ALA A 85 3.74 -3.40 -10.03
CA ALA A 85 4.52 -3.31 -8.79
C ALA A 85 3.67 -3.54 -7.54
N GLN A 86 2.45 -3.00 -7.48
CA GLN A 86 1.58 -3.17 -6.32
C GLN A 86 0.98 -4.57 -6.26
N GLU A 87 0.58 -5.16 -7.39
CA GLU A 87 0.17 -6.58 -7.45
C GLU A 87 1.32 -7.49 -7.01
N MET A 88 2.56 -7.23 -7.44
CA MET A 88 3.73 -7.96 -6.95
C MET A 88 4.00 -7.77 -5.45
N ILE A 89 3.71 -6.60 -4.88
CA ILE A 89 3.83 -6.35 -3.44
C ILE A 89 2.71 -7.03 -2.67
N ASP A 90 1.47 -6.93 -3.14
CA ASP A 90 0.30 -7.54 -2.53
C ASP A 90 0.47 -9.07 -2.53
N ASP A 91 0.90 -9.68 -3.65
CA ASP A 91 1.25 -11.11 -3.76
C ASP A 91 2.40 -11.50 -2.81
N ALA A 92 3.47 -10.70 -2.74
CA ALA A 92 4.59 -10.98 -1.84
C ALA A 92 4.20 -10.88 -0.35
N LEU A 93 3.29 -9.97 0.00
CA LEU A 93 2.77 -9.82 1.35
C LEU A 93 1.78 -10.94 1.72
N GLU A 94 1.03 -11.47 0.76
CA GLU A 94 0.18 -12.65 0.96
C GLU A 94 1.03 -13.88 1.32
N ASP A 95 2.19 -14.06 0.69
CA ASP A 95 3.13 -15.14 1.03
C ASP A 95 3.83 -14.92 2.39
N GLU A 96 4.15 -13.69 2.80
CA GLU A 96 4.75 -13.42 4.13
C GLU A 96 3.74 -13.50 5.28
N GLY A 97 2.44 -13.27 5.03
CA GLY A 97 1.36 -13.46 6.02
C GLY A 97 1.18 -14.92 6.46
N ALA A 98 1.69 -15.88 5.68
CA ALA A 98 1.70 -17.30 6.03
C ALA A 98 2.87 -17.70 6.95
N TYR A 99 3.88 -16.84 7.14
CA TYR A 99 5.07 -17.16 7.95
C TYR A 99 4.89 -16.82 9.43
N TRP A 100 4.30 -15.66 9.76
CA TRP A 100 4.02 -15.28 11.16
C TRP A 100 2.94 -16.13 11.85
N ASN A 101 2.19 -16.92 11.07
CA ASN A 101 1.17 -17.84 11.60
C ASN A 101 1.69 -19.30 11.73
N ARG A 102 2.98 -19.57 11.49
CA ARG A 102 3.59 -20.91 11.60
C ARG A 102 4.42 -21.13 12.87
N THR A 103 4.64 -20.13 13.71
CA THR A 103 5.05 -20.39 15.10
C THR A 103 3.84 -20.84 15.92
N GLU A 104 3.25 -21.96 15.52
CA GLU A 104 2.66 -22.87 16.48
C GLU A 104 3.86 -23.40 17.28
N GLU A 105 3.89 -23.12 18.58
CA GLU A 105 4.79 -23.80 19.50
C GLU A 105 4.57 -25.31 19.32
N PRO A 106 5.57 -26.11 18.92
CA PRO A 106 5.46 -27.54 19.05
C PRO A 106 5.40 -27.86 20.55
N ASP A 107 4.21 -28.26 20.98
CA ASP A 107 3.98 -29.37 21.89
C ASP A 107 5.00 -29.48 23.04
N ALA A 108 4.86 -28.62 24.05
CA ALA A 108 5.47 -28.88 25.36
C ALA A 108 4.65 -29.94 26.13
N GLU A 109 4.46 -31.11 25.53
CA GLU A 109 4.11 -32.34 26.23
C GLU A 109 5.25 -33.34 26.01
N GLU A 110 5.67 -33.99 27.10
CA GLU A 110 6.68 -35.06 27.13
C GLU A 110 8.17 -34.65 27.23
N THR A 111 8.52 -33.96 28.32
CA THR A 111 9.78 -34.28 29.00
C THR A 111 9.47 -35.15 30.20
N ALA A 112 9.49 -36.46 29.98
CA ALA A 112 9.60 -37.44 31.05
C ALA A 112 10.77 -37.03 31.97
N ALA A 113 10.49 -36.90 33.26
CA ALA A 113 11.53 -36.75 34.26
C ALA A 113 12.44 -38.00 34.19
N PRO A 114 13.77 -37.86 34.03
CA PRO A 114 14.65 -38.98 34.31
C PRO A 114 14.58 -39.28 35.81
N ASP A 115 14.27 -40.53 36.13
CA ASP A 115 14.30 -41.08 37.48
C ASP A 115 15.60 -40.70 38.19
N GLU A 116 15.50 -39.92 39.26
CA GLU A 116 16.60 -39.73 40.19
C GLU A 116 16.77 -41.02 41.01
N GLU A 117 17.79 -41.81 40.66
CA GLU A 117 18.41 -42.76 41.58
C GLU A 117 19.93 -42.56 41.58
N PRO A 118 20.59 -42.82 42.72
CA PRO A 118 21.29 -41.77 43.46
C PRO A 118 22.82 -41.80 43.27
N CYS A 119 23.44 -40.61 43.31
CA CYS A 119 24.88 -40.47 43.47
C CYS A 119 25.33 -40.91 44.88
N ASP A 120 26.00 -42.05 44.92
CA ASP A 120 27.16 -42.43 45.74
C ASP A 120 27.36 -41.73 47.09
N GLU A 121 27.26 -42.51 48.17
CA GLU A 121 28.04 -42.25 49.39
C GLU A 121 28.88 -43.51 49.67
N GLU A 122 30.16 -43.42 49.30
CA GLU A 122 31.19 -44.38 49.71
C GLU A 122 31.20 -44.48 51.24
N ARG A 123 31.21 -45.71 51.76
CA ARG A 123 31.69 -45.94 53.13
C ARG A 123 32.54 -47.20 53.16
N ASP A 124 33.76 -46.94 53.59
CA ASP A 124 34.90 -47.81 53.83
C ASP A 124 34.63 -49.06 54.68
N GLU A 125 35.72 -49.84 54.82
CA GLU A 125 36.02 -50.89 55.81
C GLU A 125 35.76 -52.31 55.29
N GLU A 126 36.63 -53.32 55.40
CA GLU A 126 38.02 -53.55 55.82
C GLU A 126 38.14 -55.09 55.82
N GLU A 127 39.32 -55.64 55.45
CA GLU A 127 39.86 -56.95 55.90
C GLU A 127 39.06 -58.24 55.52
N GLU A 128 39.62 -59.40 55.17
CA GLU A 128 40.96 -60.01 55.25
C GLU A 128 41.00 -61.18 54.22
#